data_AF-A0A6G4WQ78-F1
#
_entry.id   AF-A0A6G4WQ78-F1
#
_cell.length_a   1.000
_cell.length_b   1.000
_cell.length_c   1.000
_cell.angle_alpha   90.00
_cell.angle_beta   90.00
_cell.angle_gamma   90.00
#
_symmetry.space_group_name_H-M   'P 1'
#
loop_
_entity.id
_entity.type
_entity.pdbx_description
1 polymer ?
#
loop_
_entity_poly.entity_id
_entity_poly.type
_entity_poly.pdbx_seq_one_letter_code
_entity_poly.pdbx_strand_id
1 'polypeptide(L)'
;MELEDEVKMLRRMREDVITAARDMKAALLDLYAPRQTPRPEVLTAVQLLASGEGFDAECPNHARRRAGLCQADDVEPECAPLWPEALWERLDDMAVGIALSAVCAEAGRAAIHAYITRMLESAAPGRKKRSKPTARPRG
;
A
#
# COMPACT_ATOMS: atom_id res chain seq x y z
N MET A 1 11.64 37.32 25.11
CA MET A 1 12.23 36.02 24.73
C MET A 1 13.60 36.33 24.21
N GLU A 2 14.64 35.85 24.87
CA GLU A 2 16.02 36.15 24.47
C GLU A 2 16.38 35.33 23.22
N LEU A 3 17.24 35.87 22.36
CA LEU A 3 17.62 35.27 21.08
C LEU A 3 18.09 33.81 21.24
N GLU A 4 18.68 33.48 22.39
CA GLU A 4 19.13 32.13 22.74
C GLU A 4 17.98 31.13 22.91
N ASP A 5 16.84 31.55 23.48
CA ASP A 5 15.66 30.71 23.65
C ASP A 5 15.00 30.38 22.31
N GLU A 6 14.96 31.37 21.40
CA GLU A 6 14.42 31.20 20.05
C GLU A 6 15.30 30.25 19.22
N VAL A 7 16.63 30.42 19.28
CA VAL A 7 17.58 29.50 18.62
C VAL A 7 17.44 28.08 19.17
N LYS A 8 17.24 27.92 20.49
CA LYS A 8 17.03 26.61 21.11
C LYS A 8 15.72 25.96 20.68
N MET A 9 14.63 26.74 20.59
CA MET A 9 13.34 26.26 20.08
C MET A 9 13.46 25.81 18.62
N LEU A 10 14.07 26.61 17.75
CA LEU A 10 14.23 26.30 16.34
C LEU A 10 15.09 25.03 16.11
N ARG A 11 16.14 24.84 16.91
CA ARG A 11 16.95 23.61 16.87
C ARG A 11 16.12 22.37 17.22
N ARG A 12 15.29 22.46 18.26
CA ARG A 12 14.40 21.37 18.65
C ARG A 12 13.36 21.06 17.57
N MET A 13 12.72 22.08 17.02
CA MET A 13 11.78 21.89 15.90
C MET A 13 12.44 21.23 14.70
N ARG A 14 13.69 21.61 14.38
CA ARG A 14 14.47 20.98 13.31
C ARG A 14 14.73 19.50 13.61
N GLU A 15 15.11 19.16 14.83
CA GLU A 15 15.32 17.76 15.26
C GLU A 15 14.04 16.93 15.18
N ASP A 16 12.90 17.50 15.59
CA ASP A 16 11.59 16.86 15.49
C ASP A 16 11.21 16.58 14.02
N VAL A 17 11.41 17.56 13.12
CA VAL A 17 11.15 17.39 11.68
C VAL A 17 12.08 16.36 11.04
N ILE A 18 13.37 16.35 11.40
CA ILE A 18 14.32 15.35 10.90
C ILE A 18 13.90 13.94 11.34
N THR A 19 13.44 13.79 12.58
CA THR A 19 12.96 12.52 13.12
C THR A 19 11.72 12.05 12.38
N ALA A 20 10.71 12.91 12.24
CA ALA A 20 9.49 12.61 11.50
C ALA A 20 9.76 12.26 10.02
N ALA A 21 10.71 12.94 9.37
CA ALA A 21 11.10 12.63 8.00
C ALA A 21 11.78 11.26 7.87
N ARG A 22 12.60 10.87 8.86
CA ARG A 22 13.21 9.53 8.89
C ARG A 22 12.17 8.43 9.11
N ASP A 23 11.24 8.64 10.03
CA ASP A 23 10.16 7.69 10.29
C ASP A 23 9.25 7.53 9.06
N MET A 24 8.94 8.65 8.40
CA MET A 24 8.18 8.62 7.14
C MET A 24 8.94 7.88 6.03
N LYS A 25 10.26 8.10 5.90
CA LYS A 25 11.09 7.34 4.96
C LYS A 25 11.06 5.83 5.26
N ALA A 26 11.19 5.44 6.52
CA ALA A 26 11.13 4.04 6.92
C ALA A 26 9.76 3.42 6.60
N ALA A 27 8.66 4.13 6.92
CA ALA A 27 7.31 3.69 6.61
C ALA A 27 7.07 3.56 5.08
N LEU A 28 7.64 4.47 4.27
CA LEU A 28 7.59 4.35 2.82
C LEU A 28 8.40 3.14 2.34
N LEU A 29 9.60 2.91 2.87
CA LEU A 29 10.41 1.74 2.51
C LEU A 29 9.70 0.42 2.83
N ASP A 30 9.04 0.33 3.99
CA ASP A 30 8.25 -0.84 4.36
C ASP A 30 7.01 -1.00 3.48
N LEU A 31 6.34 0.10 3.12
CA LEU A 31 5.19 0.09 2.23
C LEU A 31 5.54 -0.33 0.80
N TYR A 32 6.72 0.08 0.33
CA TYR A 32 7.26 -0.28 -0.99
C TYR A 32 8.18 -1.50 -0.95
N ALA A 33 8.27 -2.20 0.19
CA ALA A 33 9.06 -3.42 0.28
C ALA A 33 8.50 -4.46 -0.71
N PRO A 34 9.37 -5.21 -1.41
CA PRO A 34 8.93 -6.24 -2.34
C PRO A 34 7.99 -7.23 -1.62
N ARG A 35 6.82 -7.48 -2.21
CA ARG A 35 5.93 -8.53 -1.71
C ARG A 35 6.59 -9.89 -1.93
N GLN A 36 6.39 -10.83 -1.01
CA GLN A 36 6.84 -12.21 -1.19
C GLN A 36 6.21 -12.87 -2.42
N THR A 37 5.00 -12.47 -2.77
CA THR A 37 4.30 -12.90 -3.99
C THR A 37 3.87 -11.67 -4.79
N PRO A 38 4.06 -11.68 -6.12
CA PRO A 38 3.59 -10.60 -6.97
C PRO A 38 2.07 -10.42 -6.85
N ARG A 39 1.60 -9.19 -7.06
CA ARG A 39 0.16 -8.91 -7.07
C ARG A 39 -0.48 -9.62 -8.28
N PRO A 40 -1.72 -10.12 -8.17
CA PRO A 40 -2.41 -10.77 -9.29
C PRO A 40 -2.49 -9.91 -10.55
N GLU A 41 -2.62 -8.59 -10.39
CA GLU A 41 -2.66 -7.64 -11.50
C GLU A 41 -1.31 -7.56 -12.24
N VAL A 42 -0.19 -7.66 -11.51
CA VAL A 42 1.15 -7.72 -12.12
C VAL A 42 1.32 -9.03 -12.87
N LEU A 43 0.91 -10.17 -12.30
CA LEU A 43 0.92 -11.45 -13.00
C LEU A 43 0.05 -11.42 -14.26
N THR A 44 -1.10 -10.77 -14.21
CA THR A 44 -1.97 -10.60 -15.37
C THR A 44 -1.27 -9.77 -16.45
N ALA A 45 -0.56 -8.70 -16.08
CA ALA A 45 0.23 -7.90 -17.02
C ALA A 45 1.33 -8.73 -17.69
N VAL A 46 2.09 -9.52 -16.91
CA VAL A 46 3.11 -10.46 -17.42
C VAL A 46 2.50 -11.41 -18.44
N GLN A 47 1.38 -12.05 -18.10
CA GLN A 47 0.70 -13.01 -18.97
C GLN A 47 0.24 -12.38 -20.29
N LEU A 48 -0.36 -11.18 -20.23
CA LEU A 48 -0.85 -10.48 -21.42
C LEU A 48 0.29 -10.00 -22.32
N LEU A 49 1.35 -9.43 -21.74
CA LEU A 49 2.52 -8.97 -22.48
C LEU A 49 3.25 -10.12 -23.16
N ALA A 50 3.50 -11.21 -22.44
CA ALA A 50 4.12 -12.41 -22.98
C ALA A 50 3.32 -13.00 -24.16
N SER A 51 2.00 -13.06 -24.02
CA SER A 51 1.12 -13.62 -25.06
C SER A 51 1.01 -12.69 -26.28
N GLY A 52 0.93 -11.37 -26.05
CA GLY A 52 0.82 -10.38 -27.12
C GLY A 52 2.07 -10.32 -28.02
N GLU A 53 3.23 -10.63 -27.47
CA GLU A 53 4.50 -10.69 -28.20
C GLU A 53 4.83 -12.12 -28.71
N GLY A 54 3.99 -13.12 -28.42
CA GLY A 54 4.16 -14.51 -28.87
C GLY A 54 5.17 -15.35 -28.07
N PHE A 55 5.67 -14.84 -26.94
CA PHE A 55 6.60 -15.57 -26.06
C PHE A 55 5.95 -16.70 -25.27
N ASP A 56 4.62 -16.75 -25.22
CA ASP A 56 3.92 -17.92 -24.72
C ASP A 56 4.29 -19.14 -25.57
N ALA A 57 4.31 -19.04 -26.90
CA ALA A 57 4.67 -20.15 -27.78
C ALA A 57 6.13 -20.61 -27.60
N GLU A 58 7.04 -19.71 -27.24
CA GLU A 58 8.47 -20.01 -27.00
C GLU A 58 8.76 -20.57 -25.60
N CYS A 59 7.77 -20.56 -24.69
CA CYS A 59 7.95 -21.05 -23.34
C CYS A 59 8.27 -22.56 -23.33
N PRO A 60 9.38 -23.00 -22.70
CA PRO A 60 9.75 -24.42 -22.68
C PRO A 60 8.77 -25.25 -21.82
N ASN A 61 8.14 -24.63 -20.81
CA ASN A 61 7.12 -25.28 -20.01
C ASN A 61 5.74 -25.27 -20.70
N HIS A 62 5.37 -26.41 -21.28
CA HIS A 62 4.07 -26.58 -21.93
C HIS A 62 2.88 -26.36 -20.98
N ALA A 63 3.01 -26.61 -19.67
CA ALA A 63 1.92 -26.35 -18.72
C ALA A 63 1.62 -24.86 -18.57
N ARG A 64 2.62 -24.00 -18.84
CA ARG A 64 2.47 -22.53 -18.84
C ARG A 64 1.90 -21.98 -20.15
N ARG A 65 1.56 -22.86 -21.11
CA ARG A 65 0.95 -22.50 -22.40
C ARG A 65 -0.44 -23.11 -22.48
N ARG A 66 -1.48 -22.29 -22.37
CA ARG A 66 -2.86 -22.79 -22.48
C ARG A 66 -3.70 -21.85 -23.32
N ALA A 67 -4.33 -22.40 -24.35
CA ALA A 67 -5.22 -21.66 -25.26
C ALA A 67 -4.56 -20.42 -25.90
N GLY A 68 -3.27 -20.49 -26.25
CA GLY A 68 -2.52 -19.37 -26.83
C GLY A 68 -2.27 -18.22 -25.85
N LEU A 69 -2.27 -18.52 -24.55
CA LEU A 69 -1.97 -17.57 -23.49
C LEU A 69 -0.87 -18.12 -22.58
N CYS A 70 0.01 -17.21 -22.16
CA CYS A 70 0.95 -17.43 -21.08
C CYS A 70 0.19 -17.60 -19.76
N GLN A 71 0.61 -18.58 -18.95
CA GLN A 71 0.10 -18.86 -17.61
C GLN A 71 1.23 -18.72 -16.57
N ALA A 72 2.05 -17.69 -16.72
CA ALA A 72 3.10 -17.37 -15.75
C ALA A 72 2.51 -17.15 -14.35
N ASP A 73 3.10 -17.79 -13.37
CA ASP A 73 2.81 -17.66 -11.93
C ASP A 73 3.83 -16.78 -11.20
N ASP A 74 4.84 -16.29 -11.93
CA ASP A 74 5.86 -15.37 -11.45
C ASP A 74 6.12 -14.24 -12.47
N VAL A 75 6.77 -13.17 -12.03
CA VAL A 75 7.12 -11.99 -12.84
C VAL A 75 8.19 -12.33 -13.88
N GLU A 76 9.04 -13.30 -13.57
CA GLU A 76 10.09 -13.80 -14.47
C GLU A 76 9.76 -15.23 -14.94
N PRO A 77 8.88 -15.40 -15.95
CA PRO A 77 8.64 -16.71 -16.54
C PRO A 77 9.89 -17.24 -17.26
N GLU A 78 9.93 -18.55 -17.53
CA GLU A 78 11.08 -19.19 -18.19
C GLU A 78 11.39 -18.63 -19.60
N CYS A 79 10.42 -18.03 -20.29
CA CYS A 79 10.66 -17.35 -21.58
C CYS A 79 11.15 -15.90 -21.43
N ALA A 80 11.20 -15.34 -20.22
CA ALA A 80 11.61 -13.97 -19.97
C ALA A 80 13.03 -13.61 -20.45
N PRO A 81 14.02 -14.53 -20.47
CA PRO A 81 15.32 -14.28 -21.09
C PRO A 81 15.27 -14.02 -22.60
N LEU A 82 14.17 -14.35 -23.28
CA LEU A 82 13.97 -14.11 -24.71
C LEU A 82 13.32 -12.75 -24.98
N TRP A 83 12.86 -12.06 -23.92
CA TRP A 83 12.13 -10.81 -24.05
C TRP A 83 13.06 -9.66 -24.42
N PRO A 84 12.66 -8.76 -25.34
CA PRO A 84 13.41 -7.55 -25.61
C PRO A 84 13.34 -6.61 -24.41
N GLU A 85 14.39 -5.80 -24.21
CA GLU A 85 14.47 -4.83 -23.11
C GLU A 85 13.23 -3.92 -23.04
N ALA A 86 12.72 -3.48 -24.19
CA ALA A 86 11.52 -2.64 -24.26
C ALA A 86 10.24 -3.31 -23.72
N LEU A 87 10.19 -4.65 -23.66
CA LEU A 87 9.10 -5.36 -22.99
C LEU A 87 9.27 -5.33 -21.47
N TRP A 88 10.52 -5.48 -20.99
CA TRP A 88 10.85 -5.36 -19.57
C TRP A 88 10.56 -3.97 -19.02
N GLU A 89 10.98 -2.92 -19.74
CA GLU A 89 10.68 -1.54 -19.36
C GLU A 89 9.17 -1.29 -19.25
N ARG A 90 8.40 -1.77 -20.24
CA ARG A 90 6.93 -1.68 -20.21
C ARG A 90 6.33 -2.43 -19.03
N LEU A 91 6.83 -3.62 -18.71
CA LEU A 91 6.36 -4.39 -17.57
C LEU A 91 6.67 -3.68 -16.25
N ASP A 92 7.86 -3.09 -16.12
CA ASP A 92 8.27 -2.36 -14.91
C ASP A 92 7.39 -1.11 -14.70
N ASP A 93 7.16 -0.32 -15.75
CA ASP A 93 6.25 0.82 -15.72
C ASP A 93 4.83 0.43 -15.27
N MET A 94 4.31 -0.68 -15.81
CA MET A 94 3.00 -1.22 -15.41
C MET A 94 3.00 -1.67 -13.95
N ALA A 95 4.03 -2.39 -13.50
CA ALA A 95 4.15 -2.90 -12.14
C ALA A 95 4.22 -1.75 -11.12
N VAL A 96 5.00 -0.70 -11.42
CA VAL A 96 5.09 0.53 -10.61
C VAL A 96 3.73 1.23 -10.56
N GLY A 97 3.05 1.39 -11.69
CA GLY A 97 1.73 2.02 -11.75
C GLY A 97 0.67 1.26 -10.94
N ILE A 98 0.65 -0.07 -11.03
CA ILE A 98 -0.23 -0.94 -10.25
C ILE A 98 0.06 -0.81 -8.75
N ALA A 99 1.34 -0.85 -8.35
CA ALA A 99 1.74 -0.72 -6.96
C ALA A 99 1.34 0.65 -6.38
N LEU A 100 1.59 1.73 -7.11
CA LEU A 100 1.22 3.09 -6.70
C LEU A 100 -0.31 3.24 -6.58
N SER A 101 -1.07 2.74 -7.55
CA SER A 101 -2.53 2.76 -7.52
C SER A 101 -3.08 2.03 -6.28
N ALA A 102 -2.52 0.87 -5.94
CA ALA A 102 -2.93 0.12 -4.77
C ALA A 102 -2.64 0.88 -3.46
N VAL A 103 -1.48 1.55 -3.36
CA VAL A 103 -1.14 2.42 -2.22
C VAL A 103 -2.13 3.57 -2.10
N CYS A 104 -2.43 4.26 -3.20
CA CYS A 104 -3.42 5.35 -3.20
C CYS A 104 -4.80 4.86 -2.75
N ALA A 105 -5.21 3.66 -3.19
CA ALA A 105 -6.47 3.06 -2.77
C ALA A 105 -6.50 2.70 -1.28
N GLU A 106 -5.39 2.19 -0.72
CA GLU A 106 -5.25 1.90 0.71
C GLU A 106 -5.30 3.19 1.55
N ALA A 107 -4.56 4.22 1.14
CA ALA A 107 -4.58 5.53 1.78
C ALA A 107 -5.99 6.16 1.74
N GLY A 108 -6.68 6.07 0.61
CA GLY A 108 -8.06 6.54 0.47
C GLY A 108 -9.02 5.82 1.42
N ARG A 109 -8.93 4.48 1.52
CA ARG A 109 -9.73 3.70 2.48
C ARG A 109 -9.44 4.08 3.93
N ALA A 110 -8.17 4.26 4.29
CA ALA A 110 -7.78 4.68 5.63
C ALA A 110 -8.31 6.08 5.98
N ALA A 111 -8.24 7.04 5.05
CA ALA A 111 -8.77 8.38 5.23
C ALA A 111 -10.30 8.37 5.42
N ILE A 112 -11.04 7.60 4.60
CA ILE A 112 -12.49 7.43 4.73
C ILE A 112 -12.83 6.82 6.10
N HIS A 113 -12.11 5.77 6.51
CA HIS A 113 -12.33 5.12 7.80
C HIS A 113 -12.10 6.07 8.97
N ALA A 114 -11.00 6.84 8.94
CA ALA A 114 -10.70 7.85 9.97
C ALA A 114 -11.79 8.93 10.02
N TYR A 115 -12.26 9.39 8.86
CA TYR A 115 -13.35 10.37 8.79
C TYR A 115 -14.65 9.83 9.40
N ILE A 116 -15.07 8.61 9.02
CA ILE A 116 -16.28 7.97 9.55
C ILE A 116 -16.15 7.77 11.07
N THR A 117 -15.01 7.27 11.54
CA THR A 117 -14.75 7.04 12.97
C THR A 117 -14.88 8.34 13.76
N ARG A 118 -14.25 9.42 13.31
CA ARG A 118 -14.35 10.75 13.93
C ARG A 118 -15.79 11.27 13.95
N MET A 119 -16.54 11.08 12.87
CA MET A 119 -17.96 11.47 12.79
C MET A 119 -18.81 10.69 13.79
N LEU A 120 -18.57 9.37 13.94
CA LEU A 120 -19.29 8.52 14.89
C LEU A 120 -18.95 8.83 16.35
N GLU A 121 -17.68 9.13 16.67
CA GLU A 121 -17.26 9.61 17.99
C GLU A 121 -17.95 10.94 18.35
N SER A 122 -18.08 11.84 17.38
CA SER A 122 -18.75 13.13 17.54
C SER A 122 -20.27 12.98 17.67
N ALA A 123 -20.84 11.91 17.13
CA ALA A 123 -22.27 11.63 17.13
C ALA A 123 -22.76 10.82 18.35
N ALA A 124 -21.86 10.26 19.17
CA ALA A 124 -22.23 9.54 20.38
C ALA A 124 -22.77 10.53 21.44
N PRO A 125 -24.09 10.57 21.73
CA PRO A 125 -24.60 11.43 22.79
C PRO A 125 -24.10 10.86 24.12
N GLY A 126 -23.52 11.73 24.94
CA GLY A 126 -22.88 11.36 26.20
C GLY A 126 -23.64 10.28 26.97
N ARG A 127 -22.94 9.19 27.31
CA ARG A 127 -23.39 8.23 28.32
C ARG A 127 -23.64 9.00 29.62
N LYS A 128 -24.87 9.51 29.80
CA LYS A 128 -25.35 9.95 31.10
C LYS A 128 -25.28 8.72 32.00
N LYS A 129 -24.40 8.76 33.01
CA LYS A 129 -24.39 7.83 34.14
C LYS A 129 -25.84 7.68 34.60
N ARG A 130 -26.42 6.49 34.39
CA ARG A 130 -27.73 6.13 34.90
C ARG A 130 -27.59 6.08 36.43
N SER A 131 -27.93 7.17 37.10
CA SER A 131 -28.05 7.21 38.55
C SER A 131 -29.09 6.19 38.97
N LYS A 132 -28.63 5.17 39.70
CA LYS A 132 -29.45 4.12 40.30
C LYS A 132 -30.38 4.80 41.33
N PRO A 133 -31.72 4.62 41.28
CA PRO A 133 -32.57 5.14 42.34
C PRO A 133 -32.35 4.28 43.59
N THR A 134 -31.80 4.90 44.63
CA THR A 134 -31.76 4.32 45.97
C THR A 134 -33.17 4.23 46.51
N ALA A 135 -33.69 3.01 46.61
CA ALA A 135 -34.91 2.71 47.32
C ALA A 135 -34.75 3.09 48.79
N ARG A 136 -35.68 3.90 49.29
CA ARG A 136 -35.80 4.30 50.69
C ARG A 136 -36.28 3.09 51.50
N PRO A 137 -35.63 2.68 52.61
CA PRO A 137 -36.21 1.67 53.48
C PRO A 137 -37.38 2.29 54.25
N ARG A 138 -38.53 1.64 54.22
CA ARG A 138 -39.57 1.82 55.24
C ARG A 138 -39.21 0.92 56.41
N GLY A 139 -38.98 1.53 57.56
CA GLY A 139 -38.79 0.92 58.87
C GLY A 139 -38.94 2.01 59.90
#